data_AF-A0A8S0XY75-F1
#
_entry.id   AF-A0A8S0XY75-F1
#
_cell.length_a   1.000
_cell.length_b   1.000
_cell.length_c   1.000
_cell.angle_alpha   90.00
_cell.angle_beta   90.00
_cell.angle_gamma   90.00
#
_symmetry.space_group_name_H-M   'P 1'
#
loop_
_entity.id
_entity.type
_entity.pdbx_description
1 polymer ?
#
loop_
_entity_poly.entity_id
_entity_poly.type
_entity_poly.pdbx_seq_one_letter_code
_entity_poly.pdbx_strand_id
1 'polypeptide(L)' 'MTKLEFIKKVEEICLMENCSISSAIDVVMHENRITNTEFIALFCKGKSSIEDDTHIMFK' A
#
# COMPACT_ATOMS: atom_id res chain seq x y z
N MET A 1 5.44 7.88 8.26
CA MET A 1 4.78 8.03 6.94
C MET A 1 3.36 7.53 7.06
N THR A 2 2.39 8.23 6.46
CA THR A 2 0.98 7.80 6.38
C THR A 2 0.76 6.91 5.15
N LYS A 3 -0.34 6.14 5.13
CA LYS A 3 -0.72 5.32 3.97
C LYS A 3 -0.86 6.14 2.68
N LEU A 4 -1.43 7.35 2.77
CA LEU A 4 -1.61 8.22 1.60
C LEU A 4 -0.29 8.74 1.04
N GLU A 5 0.64 9.16 1.92
CA GLU A 5 1.99 9.59 1.51
C GLU A 5 2.75 8.44 0.86
N PHE A 6 2.62 7.22 1.40
CA PHE A 6 3.23 6.03 0.82
C PHE A 6 2.72 5.77 -0.62
N ILE A 7 1.40 5.79 -0.80
CA ILE A 7 0.77 5.57 -2.12
C ILE A 7 1.24 6.62 -3.14
N LYS A 8 1.23 7.90 -2.76
CA LYS A 8 1.69 8.98 -3.66
C LYS A 8 3.13 8.81 -4.11
N LYS A 9 4.04 8.45 -3.19
CA LYS A 9 5.44 8.18 -3.55
C LYS A 9 5.59 7.00 -4.52
N VAL A 10 4.83 5.92 -4.30
CA VAL A 10 4.82 4.77 -5.21
C VAL A 10 4.31 5.17 -6.60
N GLU A 11 3.23 5.95 -6.67
CA GLU A 11 2.68 6.46 -7.94
C GLU A 11 3.68 7.36 -8.68
N GLU A 12 4.33 8.29 -7.97
CA GLU A 12 5.36 9.17 -8.54
C GLU A 12 6.52 8.36 -9.18
N ILE A 13 7.02 7.34 -8.48
CA ILE A 13 8.11 6.49 -8.98
C ILE A 13 7.66 5.65 -10.17
N CYS A 14 6.45 5.06 -10.12
CA CYS A 14 5.89 4.31 -11.25
C CYS A 14 5.81 5.18 -12.51
N LEU A 15 5.37 6.43 -12.38
CA LEU A 15 5.21 7.36 -13.49
C LEU A 15 6.55 7.89 -14.03
N MET A 16 7.53 8.12 -13.15
CA MET A 16 8.85 8.63 -13.55
C MET A 16 9.74 7.56 -14.19
N GLU A 17 9.81 6.39 -13.57
CA GLU A 17 10.76 5.33 -13.95
C GLU A 17 10.15 4.29 -14.90
N ASN A 18 8.85 4.40 -15.22
CA ASN A 18 8.10 3.43 -16.01
C ASN A 18 8.34 1.97 -15.54
N CYS A 19 8.31 1.77 -14.22
CA CYS A 19 8.59 0.49 -13.57
C CYS A 19 7.30 -0.17 -13.06
N SER A 20 7.39 -1.43 -12.62
CA SER A 20 6.25 -2.09 -11.98
C SER A 20 5.98 -1.52 -10.60
N ILE A 21 4.73 -1.62 -10.16
CA ILE A 21 4.29 -1.21 -8.83
C ILE A 21 5.10 -1.91 -7.73
N SER A 22 5.46 -3.18 -7.91
CA SER A 22 6.29 -3.91 -6.94
C SER A 22 7.67 -3.29 -6.77
N SER A 23 8.33 -2.91 -7.86
CA SER A 23 9.64 -2.28 -7.82
C SER A 23 9.56 -0.89 -7.17
N ALA A 24 8.53 -0.11 -7.48
CA ALA A 24 8.30 1.18 -6.83
C ALA A 24 8.06 1.04 -5.32
N ILE A 25 7.29 0.02 -4.89
CA ILE A 25 7.11 -0.30 -3.47
C ILE A 25 8.46 -0.62 -2.81
N ASP A 26 9.28 -1.47 -3.42
CA ASP A 26 10.59 -1.85 -2.88
C ASP A 26 11.51 -0.63 -2.72
N VAL A 27 11.51 0.29 -3.70
CA VAL A 27 12.26 1.55 -3.62
C VAL A 27 11.76 2.42 -2.47
N VAL A 28 10.46 2.66 -2.36
CA VAL A 28 9.89 3.47 -1.25
C VAL A 28 10.20 2.84 0.10
N MET A 29 10.08 1.51 0.22
CA MET A 29 10.38 0.79 1.45
C MET A 29 11.86 0.92 1.82
N HIS A 30 12.77 0.74 0.86
CA HIS A 30 14.20 0.83 1.09
C HIS A 30 14.65 2.26 1.46
N GLU A 31 14.23 3.28 0.70
CA GLU A 31 14.62 4.68 0.94
C GLU A 31 14.12 5.21 2.28
N ASN A 32 12.91 4.81 2.67
CA ASN A 32 12.28 5.29 3.91
C ASN A 32 12.53 4.33 5.09
N ARG A 33 13.36 3.29 4.90
CA ARG A 33 13.70 2.25 5.88
C ARG A 33 12.46 1.63 6.54
N ILE A 34 11.41 1.42 5.75
CA ILE A 34 10.16 0.83 6.19
C ILE A 34 10.35 -0.68 6.23
N THR A 35 10.18 -1.27 7.41
CA THR A 35 10.21 -2.72 7.57
C THR A 35 8.94 -3.35 7.01
N ASN A 36 9.00 -4.65 6.68
CA ASN A 36 7.82 -5.40 6.24
C ASN A 36 6.67 -5.31 7.27
N THR A 37 6.98 -5.32 8.56
CA THR A 37 6.00 -5.18 9.64
C THR A 37 5.31 -3.81 9.61
N GLU A 38 6.07 -2.73 9.42
CA GLU A 38 5.51 -1.39 9.30
C GLU A 38 4.69 -1.22 8.02
N PHE A 39 5.18 -1.77 6.90
CA PHE A 39 4.43 -1.83 5.65
C PHE A 39 3.09 -2.55 5.85
N ILE A 40 3.09 -3.77 6.41
CA ILE A 40 1.86 -4.50 6.71
C ILE A 40 0.95 -3.66 7.64
N ALA A 41 1.51 -3.06 8.70
CA ALA A 41 0.74 -2.24 9.63
C ALA A 41 0.10 -1.01 8.96
N LEU A 42 0.75 -0.38 7.97
CA LEU A 42 0.18 0.74 7.21
C LEU A 42 -1.13 0.37 6.49
N PHE A 43 -1.27 -0.88 6.06
CA PHE A 43 -2.44 -1.36 5.32
C PHE A 43 -3.41 -2.22 6.16
N CYS A 44 -2.93 -2.78 7.27
CA CYS A 44 -3.69 -3.71 8.11
C CYS A 44 -4.14 -3.13 9.46
N LYS A 45 -3.83 -1.86 9.78
CA LYS A 45 -4.40 -1.17 10.95
C LYS A 45 -5.91 -0.97 10.74
N GLY A 46 -6.71 -1.97 11.16
CA GLY A 46 -8.17 -1.91 11.05
C GLY A 46 -8.92 -3.25 10.99
N LYS A 47 -8.27 -4.42 10.91
CA LYS A 47 -9.00 -5.70 10.97
C LYS A 47 -9.28 -6.14 12.41
N SER A 48 -10.02 -5.31 13.15
CA SER A 48 -10.96 -5.83 14.15
C SER A 48 -12.28 -5.98 13.40
N SER A 49 -12.71 -7.23 13.21
CA SER A 49 -13.87 -7.65 12.42
C SER A 49 -13.71 -7.55 10.90
N ILE A 50 -13.51 -8.70 10.28
CA ILE A 50 -14.15 -8.95 8.99
C ILE A 50 -15.65 -9.03 9.35
N GLU A 51 -16.38 -7.91 9.25
CA GLU A 51 -17.82 -8.02 9.06
C GLU A 51 -18.01 -8.47 7.63
N ASP A 52 -18.65 -9.62 7.53
CA ASP A 52 -18.90 -10.41 6.33
C ASP A 52 -19.98 -9.72 5.49
N ASP A 53 -19.72 -8.50 5.01
CA ASP A 53 -20.62 -7.79 4.10
C ASP A 53 -20.36 -8.24 2.65
N THR A 54 -20.62 -9.52 2.43
CA THR A 54 -20.87 -10.09 1.11
C THR A 54 -22.26 -9.60 0.61
N HIS A 55 -22.43 -8.30 0.40
CA HIS A 55 -23.56 -7.75 -0.35
C HIS A 55 -23.12 -7.37 -1.78
N ILE A 56 -22.65 -8.37 -2.52
CA ILE A 56 -22.66 -8.32 -3.99
C ILE A 56 -24.10 -8.61 -4.42
N MET A 57 -24.94 -7.57 -4.52
CA MET A 57 -26.17 -7.66 -5.31
C MET A 57 -25.84 -7.37 -6.77
N PHE A 58 -25.78 -8.41 -7.59
CA PHE A 58 -25.87 -8.24 -9.04
C PHE A 58 -27.28 -7.76 -9.41
N LYS A 59 -27.36 -6.65 -10.14
CA LYS A 59 -28.47 -6.30 -11.04
C LYS A 59 -27.89 -5.76 -12.34
#